data_AF-A0A212JLD0-F1
#
_entry.id   AF-A0A212JLD0-F1
#
_cell.length_a   1.000
_cell.length_b   1.000
_cell.length_c   1.000
_cell.angle_alpha   90.00
_cell.angle_beta   90.00
_cell.angle_gamma   90.00
#
_symmetry.space_group_name_H-M   'P 1'
#
loop_
_entity.id
_entity.type
_entity.pdbx_description
1 polymer ?
#
loop_
_entity_poly.entity_id
_entity_poly.type
_entity_poly.pdbx_seq_one_letter_code
_entity_poly.pdbx_strand_id
1 'polypeptide(L)' 'MTEAERVGCLIKALRKQKGYTQEELANEIFVSQSYLRQIEQGRANPTVNLVEKITTYLETLQDKEQKSERP' A
#
# COMPACT_ATOMS: atom_id res chain seq x y z
N MET A 1 3.70 15.67 -12.40
CA MET A 1 3.74 14.72 -11.28
C MET A 1 3.60 15.50 -9.98
N THR A 2 2.49 15.33 -9.26
CA THR A 2 2.19 15.98 -7.98
C THR A 2 2.85 15.25 -6.81
N GLU A 3 2.85 15.84 -5.62
CA GLU A 3 3.31 15.16 -4.40
C GLU A 3 2.48 13.90 -4.09
N ALA A 4 1.16 13.99 -4.25
CA ALA A 4 0.26 12.85 -4.03
C ALA A 4 0.56 11.70 -5.01
N GLU A 5 0.86 12.01 -6.27
CA GLU A 5 1.26 11.01 -7.27
C GLU A 5 2.60 10.35 -6.89
N ARG A 6 3.58 11.12 -6.41
CA ARG A 6 4.87 10.58 -5.93
C ARG A 6 4.67 9.59 -4.78
N VAL A 7 3.94 10.00 -3.75
CA VAL A 7 3.66 9.17 -2.57
C VAL A 7 2.88 7.92 -2.97
N GLY A 8 1.85 8.06 -3.80
CA GLY A 8 1.07 6.93 -4.33
C GLY A 8 1.92 5.91 -5.08
N CYS A 9 2.83 6.38 -5.93
CA CYS A 9 3.77 5.51 -6.64
C CYS A 9 4.71 4.75 -5.69
N LEU A 10 5.24 5.41 -4.66
CA LEU A 10 6.11 4.78 -3.66
C LEU A 10 5.36 3.71 -2.85
N ILE A 11 4.15 4.01 -2.37
CA ILE A 11 3.30 3.05 -1.65
C ILE A 11 3.02 1.83 -2.53
N LYS A 12 2.67 2.04 -3.79
CA LYS A 12 2.41 0.95 -4.74
C LYS A 12 3.63 0.08 -4.98
N ALA A 13 4.82 0.69 -5.12
CA ALA A 13 6.07 -0.02 -5.31
C ALA A 13 6.40 -0.88 -4.08
N LEU A 14 6.33 -0.29 -2.88
CA LEU A 14 6.59 -0.99 -1.62
C LEU A 14 5.60 -2.15 -1.40
N ARG A 15 4.30 -1.92 -1.65
CA ARG A 15 3.28 -2.98 -1.53
C ARG A 15 3.60 -4.16 -2.44
N LYS A 16 3.96 -3.90 -3.70
CA LYS A 16 4.32 -4.94 -4.65
C LYS A 16 5.60 -5.67 -4.27
N GLN A 17 6.61 -4.93 -3.81
CA GLN A 17 7.86 -5.52 -3.31
C GLN A 17 7.62 -6.49 -2.15
N LYS A 18 6.63 -6.19 -1.30
CA LYS A 18 6.23 -7.04 -0.17
C LYS A 18 5.21 -8.14 -0.55
N GLY A 19 4.82 -8.25 -1.82
CA GLY A 19 3.95 -9.31 -2.32
C GLY A 19 2.46 -9.17 -1.96
N TYR A 20 2.00 -7.97 -1.57
CA TYR A 20 0.61 -7.74 -1.19
C TYR A 20 -0.26 -7.34 -2.39
N THR A 21 -1.48 -7.85 -2.46
CA THR A 21 -2.54 -7.26 -3.29
C THR A 21 -3.09 -5.98 -2.67
N GLN A 22 -3.82 -5.17 -3.45
CA GLN A 22 -4.50 -3.97 -2.92
C GLN A 22 -5.55 -4.36 -1.86
N GLU A 23 -6.23 -5.48 -2.04
CA GLU A 23 -7.26 -5.94 -1.11
C GLU A 23 -6.65 -6.34 0.23
N GLU A 24 -5.57 -7.12 0.21
CA GLU A 24 -4.89 -7.55 1.43
C GLU A 24 -4.35 -6.37 2.21
N LEU A 25 -3.62 -5.45 1.58
CA LEU A 25 -3.11 -4.30 2.30
C LEU A 25 -4.24 -3.43 2.85
N ALA A 26 -5.31 -3.21 2.08
CA ALA A 26 -6.44 -2.40 2.51
C ALA A 26 -7.14 -3.00 3.74
N ASN A 27 -7.34 -4.32 3.76
CA ASN A 27 -7.91 -5.04 4.90
C ASN A 27 -7.04 -4.89 6.15
N GLU A 28 -5.73 -5.03 6.01
CA GLU A 28 -4.76 -4.97 7.12
C GLU A 28 -4.66 -3.57 7.75
N ILE A 29 -4.77 -2.52 6.94
CA ILE A 29 -4.77 -1.13 7.42
C ILE A 29 -6.17 -0.58 7.70
N PHE A 30 -7.23 -1.41 7.58
CA PHE A 30 -8.63 -1.07 7.82
C PHE A 30 -9.14 0.11 6.95
N VAL A 31 -8.88 0.04 5.64
CA VAL A 31 -9.45 0.97 4.64
C VAL A 31 -10.09 0.19 3.49
N SER A 32 -10.86 0.87 2.64
CA SER A 32 -11.39 0.22 1.44
C SER A 32 -10.30 0.05 0.37
N GLN A 33 -10.36 -1.07 -0.36
CA GLN A 33 -9.49 -1.32 -1.52
C GLN A 33 -9.56 -0.18 -2.55
N SER A 34 -10.76 0.33 -2.82
CA SER A 34 -10.98 1.46 -3.71
C SER A 34 -10.25 2.72 -3.26
N TYR A 35 -10.25 3.00 -1.95
CA TYR A 35 -9.55 4.15 -1.40
C TYR A 35 -8.02 3.98 -1.50
N LEU A 36 -7.49 2.80 -1.17
CA LEU A 36 -6.08 2.49 -1.38
C LEU A 36 -5.68 2.65 -2.86
N ARG A 37 -6.53 2.21 -3.79
CA ARG A 37 -6.32 2.41 -5.23
C ARG A 37 -6.26 3.90 -5.61
N GLN A 38 -7.13 4.74 -5.07
CA GLN A 38 -7.07 6.19 -5.34
C GLN A 38 -5.77 6.80 -4.79
N ILE A 39 -5.32 6.37 -3.60
CA ILE A 39 -4.03 6.79 -3.02
C ILE A 39 -2.88 6.40 -3.97
N GLU A 40 -2.81 5.15 -4.40
CA GLU A 40 -1.75 4.66 -5.30
C GLU A 40 -1.74 5.31 -6.69
N GLN A 41 -2.86 5.93 -7.09
CA GLN A 41 -3.00 6.68 -8.33
C GLN A 41 -2.78 8.19 -8.15
N GLY A 42 -2.50 8.65 -6.93
CA GLY A 42 -2.39 10.08 -6.61
C GLY A 42 -3.70 10.86 -6.70
N ARG A 43 -4.85 10.15 -6.73
CA ARG A 43 -6.20 10.73 -6.83
C ARG A 43 -6.85 11.02 -5.47
N ALA A 44 -6.25 10.51 -4.39
CA ALA A 44 -6.63 10.82 -3.02
C ALA A 44 -5.49 11.55 -2.32
N ASN A 45 -5.85 12.40 -1.34
CA ASN A 45 -4.91 13.06 -0.45
C ASN A 45 -4.96 12.36 0.93
N PRO A 46 -4.19 11.28 1.15
CA PRO A 46 -4.16 10.60 2.44
C PRO A 46 -3.56 11.51 3.51
N THR A 47 -3.96 11.32 4.76
CA THR A 47 -3.29 11.97 5.89
C THR A 47 -1.90 11.39 6.09
N VAL A 48 -1.01 12.17 6.70
CA VAL A 48 0.35 11.71 7.06
C VAL A 48 0.28 10.43 7.91
N ASN A 49 -0.63 10.37 8.88
CA ASN A 49 -0.84 9.17 9.71
C ASN A 49 -1.22 7.93 8.91
N LEU A 50 -2.00 8.05 7.83
CA LEU A 50 -2.35 6.89 7.00
C LEU A 50 -1.14 6.42 6.18
N VAL A 51 -0.36 7.35 5.65
CA VAL A 51 0.88 7.02 4.94
C VAL A 51 1.84 6.30 5.88
N GLU A 52 2.04 6.83 7.10
CA GLU A 52 2.88 6.22 8.13
C GLU A 52 2.37 4.82 8.53
N LYS A 53 1.06 4.64 8.67
CA LYS A 53 0.46 3.33 8.95
C LYS A 53 0.77 2.32 7.83
N ILE A 54 0.66 2.75 6.57
CA ILE A 54 0.94 1.90 5.41
C ILE A 54 2.41 1.50 5.38
N THR A 55 3.33 2.47 5.49
CA THR A 55 4.76 2.22 5.42
C THR A 55 5.21 1.37 6.59
N THR A 56 4.79 1.68 7.81
CA THR A 56 5.11 0.90 9.02
C THR A 56 4.61 -0.53 8.91
N TYR A 57 3.39 -0.75 8.43
CA TYR A 57 2.86 -2.10 8.24
C TYR A 57 3.67 -2.90 7.21
N LEU A 58 4.05 -2.26 6.10
CA LEU A 58 4.85 -2.90 5.05
C LEU A 58 6.32 -3.13 5.47
N GLU A 59 6.88 -2.27 6.33
CA GLU A 59 8.26 -2.37 6.82
C GLU A 59 8.42 -3.38 7.97
N THR A 60 7.50 -3.38 8.94
CA THR A 60 7.57 -4.25 10.13
C THR A 60 7.38 -5.73 9.80
N LEU A 61 6.76 -6.04 8.67
CA LEU A 61 6.67 -7.38 8.14
C LEU A 61 7.93 -7.65 7.30
N GLN A 62 8.97 -8.15 7.97
CA GLN A 62 10.08 -8.82 7.32
C GLN A 62 9.54 -10.06 6.60
N ASP A 63 9.84 -10.12 5.30
CA ASP A 63 9.62 -11.22 4.36
C ASP A 63 8.50 -12.18 4.78
N LYS A 64 7.28 -11.89 4.33
CA LYS A 64 6.34 -12.98 4.06
C LYS A 64 7.05 -13.83 3.01
N GLU A 65 7.75 -14.87 3.46
CA GLU A 65 8.28 -15.93 2.60
C GLU A 65 7.22 -16.22 1.57
N GLN A 66 7.64 -16.09 0.31
CA GLN A 66 6.87 -16.23 -0.90
C GLN A 66 5.69 -17.17 -0.63
N LYS A 67 4.47 -16.62 -0.48
CA LYS A 67 3.27 -17.45 -0.54
C LYS A 67 3.26 -18.01 -1.95
N SER A 68 3.91 -19.17 -2.07
CA SER A 68 3.87 -20.10 -3.18
C SER A 68 2.44 -20.14 -3.68
N GLU A 69 2.29 -19.84 -4.96
CA GLU A 69 1.11 -20.16 -5.75
C GLU A 69 -0.19 -19.48 -5.27
N ARG A 70 -0.57 -18.39 -5.95
CA ARG A 70 -1.99 -18.19 -6.25
C ARG A 70 -2.17 -18.39 -7.76
N PRO A 71 -3.04 -19.33 -8.19
CA PRO A 71 -3.23 -19.72 -9.58
C PRO A 71 -3.73 -18.57 -10.46
#